data_AF-A0A7C6D3F1-F1
#
_entry.id   AF-A0A7C6D3F1-F1
#
_cell.length_a   1.000
_cell.length_b   1.000
_cell.length_c   1.000
_cell.angle_alpha   90.00
_cell.angle_beta   90.00
_cell.angle_gamma   90.00
#
_symmetry.space_group_name_H-M   'P 1'
#
loop_
_entity.id
_entity.type
_entity.pdbx_description
1 polymer ?
#
loop_
_entity_poly.entity_id
_entity_poly.type
_entity_poly.pdbx_seq_one_letter_code
_entity_poly.pdbx_strand_id
1 'polypeptide(L)'
;NDTVYTYDDNGALIAVTGPDRSAEYTYNDLGRMSTATVTANGTTITESYLYDWAGTRTAKITDGVLTYYLVDTAGVLSQVLAELDHTGALITHYTRGSELISLSRASEKRFYLHDGQGSVRALSDTDGQVTDTYIYDAFGNLLSKTGTTANDFLYTGEQYDANTGFYYLRARYMNPSTGTFTSMDAYAGTIFDPVSLHKYLYANANPVMNRDPSGYFTLTEMETAVAIQAIIGAALNSIPSGISRLLNGAPLDGNFWLTFTGDFALGLTMGIGFGWLGFLATKYLLACCLLRSIFGTMGLGFTWNFIQDVSNGDWGRAVLNAFGAITSFLGASTNFYQGGGLGNHGGGSSSGVVADDAAGAADDVANVVDDATNVASDTRTNHILYGDETGGGHLWPGQQGKSSFPQNWDANTVMKNISDIATDPTLTWTPGRVINGVQRYEVVGVRDGIAIKVITDANDIITAFPIG
;
A
#
# COMPACT_ATOMS: atom_id res chain seq x y z
N ASN A 1 21.24 7.93 -24.94
CA ASN A 1 20.83 8.24 -23.55
C ASN A 1 22.07 7.97 -22.75
N ASP A 2 22.89 9.01 -22.59
CA ASP A 2 24.33 8.86 -22.32
C ASP A 2 24.65 9.04 -20.83
N THR A 3 23.60 8.92 -20.00
CA THR A 3 23.70 9.01 -18.55
C THR A 3 23.84 7.61 -17.96
N VAL A 4 24.92 7.40 -17.21
CA VAL A 4 25.25 6.15 -16.52
C VAL A 4 24.99 6.33 -15.03
N TYR A 5 24.26 5.40 -14.43
CA TYR A 5 24.00 5.33 -12.99
C TYR A 5 24.81 4.18 -12.41
N THR A 6 25.56 4.45 -11.35
CA THR A 6 26.40 3.46 -10.66
C THR A 6 25.92 3.30 -9.23
N TYR A 7 25.79 2.06 -8.77
CA TYR A 7 25.32 1.70 -7.45
C TYR A 7 26.40 0.93 -6.70
N ASP A 8 26.39 1.02 -5.37
CA ASP A 8 27.20 0.15 -4.52
C ASP A 8 26.56 -1.24 -4.34
N ASP A 9 27.25 -2.15 -3.65
CA ASP A 9 26.78 -3.51 -3.36
C ASP A 9 25.50 -3.53 -2.49
N ASN A 10 25.21 -2.43 -1.78
CA ASN A 10 23.99 -2.24 -0.99
C ASN A 10 22.86 -1.58 -1.80
N GLY A 11 23.06 -1.33 -3.09
CA GLY A 11 22.07 -0.72 -3.98
C GLY A 11 21.84 0.77 -3.72
N ALA A 12 22.78 1.49 -3.12
CA ALA A 12 22.74 2.94 -3.04
C ALA A 12 23.41 3.57 -4.27
N LEU A 13 22.81 4.62 -4.84
CA LEU A 13 23.32 5.34 -6.01
C LEU A 13 24.57 6.13 -5.63
N ILE A 14 25.75 5.69 -6.06
CA ILE A 14 27.04 6.32 -5.72
C ILE A 14 27.57 7.26 -6.80
N ALA A 15 27.13 7.11 -8.06
CA ALA A 15 27.52 8.04 -9.12
C ALA A 15 26.48 8.14 -10.23
N VAL A 16 26.37 9.35 -10.79
CA VAL A 16 25.68 9.63 -12.04
C VAL A 16 26.67 10.31 -12.97
N THR A 17 26.89 9.78 -14.16
CA THR A 17 27.78 10.37 -15.17
C THR A 17 26.99 10.60 -16.44
N GLY A 18 26.76 11.86 -16.80
CA GLY A 18 26.14 12.26 -18.06
C GLY A 18 26.87 13.43 -18.71
N PRO A 19 26.50 13.78 -19.95
CA PRO A 19 27.19 14.83 -20.72
C PRO A 19 27.09 16.23 -20.09
N ASP A 20 25.94 16.56 -19.51
CA ASP A 20 25.67 17.89 -18.96
C ASP A 20 25.80 17.95 -17.43
N ARG A 21 25.80 16.78 -16.79
CA ARG A 21 25.75 16.62 -15.33
C ARG A 21 26.46 15.35 -14.90
N SER A 22 27.36 15.49 -13.94
CA SER A 22 27.92 14.36 -13.18
C SER A 22 27.74 14.60 -11.69
N ALA A 23 27.62 13.52 -10.92
CA ALA A 23 27.50 13.59 -9.48
C ALA A 23 28.09 12.34 -8.83
N GLU A 24 28.70 12.52 -7.66
CA GLU A 24 29.16 11.46 -6.78
C GLU A 24 28.48 11.60 -5.43
N TYR A 25 28.09 10.46 -4.83
CA TYR A 25 27.36 10.41 -3.59
C TYR A 25 28.03 9.43 -2.62
N THR A 26 28.03 9.80 -1.34
CA THR A 26 28.42 8.87 -0.27
C THR A 26 27.29 8.70 0.71
N TYR A 27 27.26 7.54 1.37
CA TYR A 27 26.28 7.19 2.37
C TYR A 27 26.99 6.82 3.67
N ASN A 28 26.37 7.14 4.81
CA ASN A 28 26.84 6.69 6.10
C ASN A 28 26.49 5.21 6.35
N ASP A 29 27.01 4.64 7.43
CA ASP A 29 26.80 3.22 7.80
C ASP A 29 25.33 2.83 8.02
N LEU A 30 24.43 3.82 8.13
CA LEU A 30 22.98 3.61 8.23
C LEU A 30 22.25 3.77 6.88
N GLY A 31 22.98 3.85 5.77
CA GLY A 31 22.43 3.94 4.42
C GLY A 31 21.82 5.31 4.08
N ARG A 32 22.21 6.38 4.79
CA ARG A 32 21.72 7.75 4.53
C ARG A 32 22.78 8.56 3.81
N MET A 33 22.39 9.31 2.78
CA MET A 33 23.32 10.11 1.97
C MET A 33 24.05 11.12 2.86
N SER A 34 25.36 10.99 3.01
CA SER A 34 26.19 11.88 3.83
C SER A 34 26.78 13.02 3.02
N THR A 35 27.16 12.78 1.77
CA THR A 35 27.71 13.81 0.88
C THR A 35 27.20 13.64 -0.54
N ALA A 36 27.13 14.76 -1.26
CA ALA A 36 26.87 14.80 -2.68
C ALA A 36 27.76 15.85 -3.34
N THR A 37 28.60 15.44 -4.28
CA THR A 37 29.43 16.36 -5.09
C THR A 37 28.87 16.36 -6.49
N VAL A 38 28.27 17.47 -6.89
CA VAL A 38 27.58 17.61 -8.18
C VAL A 38 28.33 18.58 -9.06
N THR A 39 28.68 18.14 -10.27
CA THR A 39 29.22 19.00 -11.32
C THR A 39 28.20 19.15 -12.45
N ALA A 40 27.72 20.37 -12.65
CA ALA A 40 26.80 20.71 -13.73
C ALA A 40 27.23 22.02 -14.38
N ASN A 41 27.21 22.09 -15.72
CA ASN A 41 27.59 23.28 -16.49
C ASN A 41 28.97 23.86 -16.11
N GLY A 42 29.94 23.01 -15.75
CA GLY A 42 31.29 23.41 -15.36
C GLY A 42 31.44 23.93 -13.91
N THR A 43 30.35 23.97 -13.13
CA THR A 43 30.39 24.33 -11.70
C THR A 43 30.26 23.07 -10.86
N THR A 44 31.15 22.92 -9.87
CA THR A 44 31.12 21.84 -8.89
C THR A 44 30.67 22.38 -7.55
N ILE A 45 29.61 21.79 -6.99
CA ILE A 45 29.06 22.11 -5.67
C ILE A 45 29.14 20.85 -4.82
N THR A 46 29.59 21.00 -3.57
CA THR A 46 29.60 19.91 -2.60
C THR A 46 28.60 20.19 -1.48
N GLU A 47 27.71 19.23 -1.28
CA GLU A 47 26.78 19.19 -0.15
C GLU A 47 27.16 18.11 0.85
N SER A 48 26.95 18.38 2.13
CA SER A 48 27.04 17.39 3.20
C SER A 48 25.82 17.49 4.09
N TYR A 49 25.31 16.35 4.53
CA TYR A 49 24.10 16.25 5.33
C TYR A 49 24.39 15.60 6.68
N LEU A 50 23.85 16.19 7.75
CA LEU A 50 23.96 15.67 9.09
C LEU A 50 22.59 15.18 9.57
N TYR A 51 22.59 14.07 10.29
CA TYR A 51 21.39 13.41 10.77
C TYR A 51 21.49 13.20 12.28
N ASP A 52 20.35 13.23 12.95
CA ASP A 52 20.26 12.75 14.32
C ASP A 52 20.31 11.21 14.39
N TRP A 53 20.27 10.69 15.62
CA TRP A 53 20.28 9.25 15.88
C TRP A 53 19.05 8.52 15.27
N ALA A 54 17.92 9.21 15.12
CA ALA A 54 16.69 8.67 14.55
C ALA A 54 16.67 8.72 13.01
N GLY A 55 17.54 9.52 12.39
CA GLY A 55 17.63 9.70 10.94
C GLY A 55 16.96 10.92 10.38
N THR A 56 16.54 11.83 11.24
CA THR A 56 16.07 13.14 10.82
C THR A 56 17.27 13.98 10.43
N ARG A 57 17.27 14.53 9.22
CA ARG A 57 18.26 15.52 8.77
C ARG A 57 18.18 16.77 9.65
N THR A 58 19.27 17.08 10.34
CA THR A 58 19.38 18.22 11.27
C THR A 58 20.26 19.35 10.73
N ALA A 59 21.05 19.10 9.69
CA ALA A 59 21.81 20.15 9.02
C ALA A 59 22.16 19.79 7.56
N LYS A 60 22.38 20.85 6.78
CA LYS A 60 22.96 20.81 5.43
C LYS A 60 24.12 21.78 5.36
N ILE A 61 25.22 21.35 4.76
CA ILE A 61 26.38 22.18 4.45
C ILE A 61 26.47 22.25 2.92
N THR A 62 26.40 23.45 2.34
CA THR A 62 26.54 23.65 0.89
C THR A 62 27.75 24.56 0.67
N ASP A 63 28.80 24.04 0.02
CA ASP A 63 30.08 24.75 -0.21
C ASP A 63 30.64 25.44 1.06
N GLY A 64 30.56 24.73 2.19
CA GLY A 64 31.04 25.21 3.49
C GLY A 64 30.07 26.11 4.26
N VAL A 65 28.93 26.48 3.67
CA VAL A 65 27.87 27.24 4.35
C VAL A 65 26.95 26.28 5.09
N LEU A 66 26.94 26.35 6.42
CA LEU A 66 26.13 25.50 7.29
C LEU A 66 24.76 26.12 7.58
N THR A 67 23.71 25.31 7.35
CA THR A 67 22.33 25.57 7.75
C THR A 67 21.87 24.47 8.70
N TYR A 68 21.46 24.84 9.91
CA TYR A 68 20.81 23.94 10.86
C TYR A 68 19.30 23.93 10.65
N TYR A 69 18.68 22.79 10.86
CA TYR A 69 17.23 22.61 10.84
C TYR A 69 16.71 22.37 12.25
N LEU A 70 15.81 23.23 12.71
CA LEU A 70 14.95 22.93 13.86
C LEU A 70 13.79 22.07 13.35
N VAL A 71 13.73 20.83 13.79
CA VAL A 71 12.77 19.84 13.29
C VAL A 71 11.81 19.44 14.40
N ASP A 72 10.51 19.49 14.10
CA ASP A 72 9.47 18.86 14.90
C ASP A 72 9.45 17.36 14.60
N THR A 73 9.68 16.55 15.63
CA THR A 73 9.66 15.09 15.57
C THR A 73 8.51 14.49 16.39
N ALA A 74 7.59 15.31 16.91
CA ALA A 74 6.47 14.85 17.73
C ALA A 74 5.33 14.25 16.88
N GLY A 75 5.24 14.63 15.61
CA GLY A 75 4.27 14.10 14.66
C GLY A 75 4.69 12.76 14.03
N VAL A 76 3.80 12.20 13.21
CA VAL A 76 4.05 10.96 12.44
C VAL A 76 5.22 11.14 11.45
N LEU A 77 5.37 12.34 10.90
CA LEU A 77 6.44 12.72 9.99
C LEU A 77 7.23 13.86 10.60
N SER A 78 8.57 13.78 10.52
CA SER A 78 9.43 14.88 10.95
C SER A 78 9.25 16.10 10.04
N GLN A 79 9.11 17.30 10.59
CA GLN A 79 8.85 18.52 9.82
C GLN A 79 9.80 19.65 10.22
N VAL A 80 10.46 20.29 9.24
CA VAL A 80 11.31 21.45 9.53
C VAL A 80 10.41 22.64 9.93
N LEU A 81 10.67 23.19 11.11
CA LEU A 81 10.04 24.40 11.64
C LEU A 81 10.88 25.65 11.38
N ALA A 82 12.20 25.53 11.37
CA ALA A 82 13.08 26.66 11.12
C ALA A 82 14.43 26.25 10.52
N GLU A 83 15.04 27.19 9.81
CA GLU A 83 16.42 27.17 9.34
C GLU A 83 17.22 28.18 10.15
N LEU A 84 18.37 27.77 10.67
CA LEU A 84 19.26 28.60 11.47
C LEU A 84 20.67 28.62 10.84
N ASP A 85 21.38 29.72 11.00
CA ASP A 85 22.78 29.82 10.57
C ASP A 85 23.73 29.13 11.55
N HIS A 86 25.03 29.14 11.25
CA HIS A 86 26.07 28.55 12.09
C HIS A 86 26.16 29.13 13.53
N THR A 87 25.57 30.31 13.79
CA THR A 87 25.51 30.92 15.12
C THR A 87 24.21 30.59 15.88
N GLY A 88 23.26 29.92 15.21
CA GLY A 88 21.91 29.67 15.72
C GLY A 88 20.93 30.81 15.46
N ALA A 89 21.31 31.82 14.64
CA ALA A 89 20.39 32.89 14.27
C ALA A 89 19.37 32.41 13.24
N LEU A 90 18.12 32.87 13.38
CA LEU A 90 17.01 32.48 12.53
C LEU A 90 17.19 33.01 11.09
N ILE A 91 17.24 32.10 10.11
CA ILE A 91 17.21 32.41 8.68
C ILE A 91 15.76 32.41 8.19
N THR A 92 15.04 31.31 8.43
CA THR A 92 13.66 31.12 7.97
C THR A 92 12.85 30.40 9.04
N HIS A 93 11.62 30.86 9.26
CA HIS A 93 10.64 30.17 10.08
C HIS A 93 9.47 29.70 9.21
N TYR A 94 9.03 28.47 9.42
CA TYR A 94 7.88 27.88 8.74
C TYR A 94 6.71 27.73 9.71
N THR A 95 5.57 28.29 9.34
CA THR A 95 4.31 28.02 10.04
C THR A 95 3.68 26.79 9.43
N ARG A 96 3.44 25.77 10.27
CA ARG A 96 2.79 24.52 9.86
C ARG A 96 1.54 24.26 10.70
N GLY A 97 0.51 23.73 10.04
CA GLY A 97 -0.68 23.13 10.65
C GLY A 97 -0.75 21.66 10.21
N SER A 98 -1.89 21.24 9.67
CA SER A 98 -1.97 19.98 8.89
C SER A 98 -1.13 20.03 7.61
N GLU A 99 -0.80 21.22 7.13
CA GLU A 99 0.01 21.49 5.94
C GLU A 99 1.04 22.60 6.21
N LEU A 100 1.92 22.86 5.23
CA LEU A 100 2.84 23.99 5.25
C LEU A 100 2.08 25.27 4.86
N ILE A 101 1.95 26.22 5.80
CA ILE A 101 1.07 27.39 5.65
C ILE A 101 1.84 28.60 5.13
N SER A 102 2.97 28.94 5.76
CA SER A 102 3.75 30.11 5.38
C SER A 102 5.22 29.97 5.72
N LEU A 103 6.06 30.70 4.99
CA LEU A 103 7.46 30.95 5.36
C LEU A 103 7.62 32.41 5.76
N SER A 104 8.49 32.67 6.72
CA SER A 104 8.94 34.00 7.10
C SER A 104 10.45 34.02 7.08
N ARG A 105 11.04 34.79 6.16
CA ARG A 105 12.48 34.94 5.97
C ARG A 105 12.82 36.41 6.05
N ALA A 106 13.60 36.81 7.06
CA ALA A 106 13.82 38.21 7.40
C ALA A 106 12.48 38.99 7.51
N SER A 107 12.29 40.03 6.68
CA SER A 107 11.05 40.82 6.63
C SER A 107 10.01 40.30 5.63
N GLU A 108 10.32 39.25 4.87
CA GLU A 108 9.42 38.70 3.86
C GLU A 108 8.59 37.55 4.43
N LYS A 109 7.27 37.63 4.25
CA LYS A 109 6.34 36.55 4.56
C LYS A 109 5.63 36.11 3.28
N ARG A 110 5.65 34.81 3.01
CA ARG A 110 4.96 34.20 1.88
C ARG A 110 4.05 33.10 2.36
N PHE A 111 2.88 32.97 1.72
CA PHE A 111 1.91 31.91 1.99
C PHE A 111 1.96 30.88 0.88
N TYR A 112 1.90 29.60 1.25
CA TYR A 112 1.92 28.51 0.29
C TYR A 112 0.52 28.24 -0.25
N LEU A 113 0.42 28.04 -1.56
CA LEU A 113 -0.80 27.61 -2.24
C LEU A 113 -0.54 26.24 -2.87
N HIS A 114 -1.28 25.23 -2.42
CA HIS A 114 -1.08 23.83 -2.79
C HIS A 114 -2.11 23.34 -3.80
N ASP A 115 -1.78 22.28 -4.54
CA ASP A 115 -2.77 21.46 -5.25
C ASP A 115 -3.36 20.36 -4.35
N GLY A 116 -4.28 19.56 -4.91
CA GLY A 116 -4.94 18.48 -4.18
C GLY A 116 -4.00 17.37 -3.67
N GLN A 117 -2.79 17.26 -4.22
CA GLN A 117 -1.78 16.33 -3.75
C GLN A 117 -0.83 16.98 -2.71
N GLY A 118 -1.04 18.25 -2.37
CA GLY A 118 -0.18 19.00 -1.45
C GLY A 118 1.10 19.56 -2.09
N SER A 119 1.22 19.57 -3.43
CA SER A 119 2.35 20.19 -4.10
C SER A 119 2.21 21.71 -4.13
N VAL A 120 3.27 22.44 -3.82
CA VAL A 120 3.27 23.91 -3.85
C VAL A 120 3.17 24.39 -5.29
N ARG A 121 2.05 25.02 -5.65
CA ARG A 121 1.80 25.59 -6.99
C ARG A 121 2.11 27.06 -7.09
N ALA A 122 1.97 27.78 -5.99
CA ALA A 122 2.26 29.20 -5.93
C ALA A 122 2.61 29.67 -4.52
N LEU A 123 3.27 30.82 -4.46
CA LEU A 123 3.42 31.61 -3.24
C LEU A 123 2.67 32.94 -3.41
N SER A 124 2.00 33.39 -2.35
CA SER A 124 1.45 34.74 -2.29
C SER A 124 2.16 35.59 -1.23
N ASP A 125 2.15 36.91 -1.41
CA ASP A 125 2.53 37.86 -0.37
C ASP A 125 1.40 38.08 0.67
N THR A 126 1.62 39.03 1.56
CA THR A 126 0.66 39.42 2.61
C THR A 126 -0.60 40.11 2.09
N ASP A 127 -0.57 40.64 0.87
CA ASP A 127 -1.71 41.27 0.22
C ASP A 127 -2.51 40.25 -0.64
N GLY A 128 -2.05 39.00 -0.68
CA GLY A 128 -2.68 37.90 -1.44
C GLY A 128 -2.29 37.88 -2.91
N GLN A 129 -1.30 38.68 -3.33
CA GLN A 129 -0.80 38.67 -4.70
C GLN A 129 0.16 37.50 -4.91
N VAL A 130 -0.06 36.73 -5.98
CA VAL A 130 0.82 35.62 -6.35
C VAL A 130 2.16 36.16 -6.85
N THR A 131 3.25 35.73 -6.22
CA THR A 131 4.61 36.21 -6.52
C THR A 131 5.51 35.16 -7.13
N ASP A 132 5.23 33.89 -6.87
CA ASP A 132 5.99 32.75 -7.37
C ASP A 132 5.00 31.68 -7.84
N THR A 133 5.33 30.99 -8.93
CA THR A 133 4.53 29.88 -9.46
C THR A 133 5.44 28.72 -9.81
N TYR A 134 4.91 27.50 -9.70
CA TYR A 134 5.64 26.26 -9.96
C TYR A 134 4.76 25.30 -10.76
N ILE A 135 5.35 24.76 -11.83
CA ILE A 135 4.72 23.73 -12.67
C ILE A 135 5.62 22.50 -12.66
N TYR A 136 5.04 21.35 -12.34
CA TYR A 136 5.73 20.07 -12.29
C TYR A 136 5.18 19.11 -13.33
N ASP A 137 5.97 18.10 -13.68
CA ASP A 137 5.44 16.87 -14.26
C ASP A 137 4.85 15.95 -13.16
N ALA A 138 4.42 14.75 -13.56
CA ALA A 138 3.80 13.79 -12.65
C ALA A 138 4.72 13.29 -11.53
N PHE A 139 6.05 13.25 -11.74
CA PHE A 139 7.03 12.76 -10.77
C PHE A 139 7.68 13.89 -9.95
N GLY A 140 7.29 15.14 -10.20
CA GLY A 140 7.79 16.31 -9.48
C GLY A 140 8.97 17.01 -10.14
N ASN A 141 9.31 16.72 -11.40
CA ASN A 141 10.31 17.53 -12.11
C ASN A 141 9.75 18.92 -12.36
N LEU A 142 10.49 19.95 -11.95
CA LEU A 142 10.10 21.35 -12.14
C LEU A 142 10.25 21.74 -13.63
N LEU A 143 9.13 21.92 -14.31
CA LEU A 143 9.06 22.31 -15.73
C LEU A 143 9.19 23.82 -15.92
N SER A 144 8.64 24.60 -14.99
CA SER A 144 8.79 26.06 -15.00
C SER A 144 8.59 26.66 -13.61
N LYS A 145 9.32 27.73 -13.32
CA LYS A 145 9.20 28.52 -12.10
C LYS A 145 9.16 30.02 -12.44
N THR A 146 8.36 30.78 -11.70
CA THR A 146 8.46 32.24 -11.64
C THR A 146 8.76 32.70 -10.21
N GLY A 147 9.20 33.96 -10.08
CA GLY A 147 9.53 34.55 -8.79
C GLY A 147 10.96 34.26 -8.32
N THR A 148 11.36 34.95 -7.27
CA THR A 148 12.75 34.92 -6.74
C THR A 148 12.80 34.49 -5.28
N THR A 149 11.66 34.13 -4.69
CA THR A 149 11.62 33.66 -3.31
C THR A 149 12.43 32.37 -3.21
N ALA A 150 13.38 32.38 -2.28
CA ALA A 150 14.12 31.18 -1.92
C ALA A 150 13.20 30.24 -1.14
N ASN A 151 12.95 29.07 -1.72
CA ASN A 151 12.01 28.10 -1.21
C ASN A 151 12.45 26.69 -1.62
N ASP A 152 12.63 25.83 -0.62
CA ASP A 152 13.02 24.43 -0.81
C ASP A 152 11.81 23.49 -0.76
N PHE A 153 10.63 23.92 -0.28
CA PHE A 153 9.45 23.06 -0.20
C PHE A 153 8.61 23.16 -1.47
N LEU A 154 8.57 22.08 -2.27
CA LEU A 154 8.02 22.10 -3.63
C LEU A 154 6.98 20.99 -3.84
N TYR A 155 7.28 19.99 -4.69
CA TYR A 155 6.41 18.87 -5.01
C TYR A 155 6.00 18.09 -3.74
N THR A 156 4.71 17.81 -3.61
CA THR A 156 4.07 17.21 -2.43
C THR A 156 4.37 17.89 -1.08
N GLY A 157 4.89 19.12 -1.10
CA GLY A 157 5.27 19.88 0.09
C GLY A 157 6.58 19.40 0.73
N GLU A 158 7.37 18.60 0.01
CA GLU A 158 8.62 18.01 0.49
C GLU A 158 9.84 18.84 0.11
N GLN A 159 10.93 18.68 0.85
CA GLN A 159 12.14 19.48 0.69
C GLN A 159 12.94 19.03 -0.53
N TYR A 160 13.17 19.95 -1.47
CA TYR A 160 13.95 19.76 -2.69
C TYR A 160 15.36 20.32 -2.52
N ASP A 161 16.37 19.48 -2.75
CA ASP A 161 17.75 19.92 -2.80
C ASP A 161 18.13 20.23 -4.25
N ALA A 162 18.11 21.51 -4.63
CA ALA A 162 18.30 21.95 -6.01
C ALA A 162 19.65 21.53 -6.63
N ASN A 163 20.69 21.39 -5.81
CA ASN A 163 22.01 20.96 -6.27
C ASN A 163 21.99 19.48 -6.69
N THR A 164 21.47 18.59 -5.85
CA THR A 164 21.36 17.15 -6.18
C THR A 164 20.18 16.83 -7.09
N GLY A 165 19.20 17.73 -7.17
CA GLY A 165 17.98 17.53 -7.93
C GLY A 165 17.03 16.51 -7.30
N PHE A 166 17.18 16.22 -6.01
CA PHE A 166 16.42 15.18 -5.31
C PHE A 166 15.46 15.77 -4.27
N TYR A 167 14.37 15.06 -4.00
CA TYR A 167 13.50 15.30 -2.86
C TYR A 167 13.96 14.48 -1.66
N TYR A 168 14.13 15.15 -0.51
CA TYR A 168 14.40 14.50 0.75
C TYR A 168 13.08 14.04 1.39
N LEU A 169 12.86 12.72 1.41
CA LEU A 169 11.66 12.09 1.97
C LEU A 169 12.00 11.36 3.27
N ARG A 170 12.85 11.96 4.12
CA ARG A 170 13.26 11.40 5.42
C ARG A 170 14.12 10.15 5.27
N ALA A 171 13.50 8.99 5.06
CA ALA A 171 14.21 7.73 4.95
C ALA A 171 15.11 7.66 3.71
N ARG A 172 14.63 8.20 2.58
CA ARG A 172 15.31 8.10 1.28
C ARG A 172 15.19 9.40 0.49
N TYR A 173 16.09 9.54 -0.48
CA TYR A 173 16.01 10.61 -1.48
C TYR A 173 15.33 10.09 -2.74
N MET A 174 14.30 10.81 -3.22
CA MET A 174 13.61 10.51 -4.47
C MET A 174 14.17 11.37 -5.61
N ASN A 175 14.51 10.72 -6.71
CA ASN A 175 14.97 11.37 -7.93
C ASN A 175 13.79 11.53 -8.91
N PRO A 176 13.27 12.76 -9.09
CA PRO A 176 12.10 13.00 -9.92
C PRO A 176 12.38 12.70 -11.41
N SER A 177 13.63 12.83 -11.88
CA SER A 177 13.98 12.58 -13.29
C SER A 177 13.83 11.11 -13.69
N THR A 178 13.93 10.20 -12.73
CA THR A 178 13.79 8.75 -12.94
C THR A 178 12.51 8.19 -12.32
N GLY A 179 11.85 8.93 -11.44
CA GLY A 179 10.70 8.45 -10.66
C GLY A 179 11.08 7.35 -9.66
N THR A 180 12.33 7.33 -9.18
CA THR A 180 12.84 6.29 -8.29
C THR A 180 13.60 6.85 -7.08
N PHE A 181 13.72 6.04 -6.03
CA PHE A 181 14.59 6.32 -4.90
C PHE A 181 16.06 6.07 -5.23
N THR A 182 16.94 6.77 -4.54
CA THR A 182 18.41 6.64 -4.68
C THR A 182 19.00 5.46 -3.91
N SER A 183 18.21 4.78 -3.08
CA SER A 183 18.63 3.60 -2.33
C SER A 183 17.50 2.56 -2.27
N MET A 184 17.87 1.29 -2.10
CA MET A 184 16.90 0.21 -1.95
C MET A 184 15.98 0.42 -0.75
N ASP A 185 14.74 -0.02 -0.90
CA ASP A 185 13.80 -0.17 0.20
C ASP A 185 14.29 -1.23 1.19
N ALA A 186 14.25 -0.89 2.48
CA ALA A 186 14.54 -1.83 3.56
C ALA A 186 13.41 -2.89 3.69
N TYR A 187 12.21 -2.58 3.21
CA TYR A 187 11.12 -3.55 3.18
C TYR A 187 11.41 -4.66 2.16
N ALA A 188 11.37 -5.90 2.63
CA ALA A 188 11.61 -7.09 1.80
C ALA A 188 10.56 -7.27 0.68
N GLY A 189 9.42 -6.60 0.76
CA GLY A 189 8.31 -6.81 -0.16
C GLY A 189 7.60 -8.13 0.13
N THR A 190 6.55 -8.40 -0.64
CA THR A 190 5.77 -9.64 -0.53
C THR A 190 5.34 -10.11 -1.90
N ILE A 191 5.30 -11.43 -2.08
CA ILE A 191 4.81 -12.04 -3.33
C ILE A 191 3.32 -11.74 -3.61
N PHE A 192 2.58 -11.38 -2.55
CA PHE A 192 1.16 -10.99 -2.66
C PHE A 192 0.96 -9.53 -3.09
N ASP A 193 2.04 -8.74 -3.12
CA ASP A 193 2.09 -7.41 -3.72
C ASP A 193 3.36 -7.33 -4.57
N PRO A 194 3.34 -7.84 -5.81
CA PRO A 194 4.53 -7.89 -6.66
C PRO A 194 5.18 -6.52 -6.89
N VAL A 195 4.43 -5.42 -6.79
CA VAL A 195 4.97 -4.06 -6.95
C VAL A 195 5.95 -3.73 -5.83
N SER A 196 5.68 -4.20 -4.60
CA SER A 196 6.58 -4.06 -3.44
C SER A 196 7.95 -4.76 -3.59
N LEU A 197 8.09 -5.66 -4.57
CA LEU A 197 9.37 -6.30 -4.87
C LEU A 197 10.33 -5.36 -5.62
N HIS A 198 9.81 -4.29 -6.25
CA HIS A 198 10.64 -3.30 -6.92
C HIS A 198 11.22 -2.29 -5.91
N LYS A 199 12.47 -2.50 -5.49
CA LYS A 199 13.12 -1.80 -4.36
C LYS A 199 13.32 -0.29 -4.49
N TYR A 200 13.07 0.30 -5.65
CA TYR A 200 13.34 1.71 -5.90
C TYR A 200 12.10 2.52 -6.30
N LEU A 201 10.92 1.90 -6.38
CA LEU A 201 9.79 2.55 -7.03
C LEU A 201 9.22 3.67 -6.16
N TYR A 202 9.08 4.88 -6.70
CA TYR A 202 8.34 5.93 -6.01
C TYR A 202 6.84 5.74 -6.26
N ALA A 203 6.04 5.80 -5.18
CA ALA A 203 4.58 5.86 -5.24
C ALA A 203 3.93 4.74 -6.11
N ASN A 204 4.54 3.56 -6.14
CA ASN A 204 4.12 2.42 -6.96
C ASN A 204 4.00 2.74 -8.46
N ALA A 205 4.87 3.63 -8.97
CA ALA A 205 4.83 4.18 -10.33
C ALA A 205 3.54 4.93 -10.69
N ASN A 206 2.72 5.27 -9.70
CA ASN A 206 1.50 6.06 -9.88
C ASN A 206 1.55 7.32 -9.00
N PRO A 207 2.48 8.25 -9.29
CA PRO A 207 2.70 9.45 -8.48
C PRO A 207 1.57 10.49 -8.62
N VAL A 208 0.57 10.25 -9.47
CA VAL A 208 -0.62 11.11 -9.58
C VAL A 208 -1.64 10.74 -8.50
N MET A 209 -1.79 9.45 -8.23
CA MET A 209 -2.74 8.95 -7.22
C MET A 209 -2.10 8.72 -5.86
N ASN A 210 -0.79 8.46 -5.84
CA ASN A 210 -0.04 8.11 -4.63
C ASN A 210 1.07 9.12 -4.37
N ARG A 211 1.47 9.25 -3.10
CA ARG A 211 2.70 9.93 -2.68
C ARG A 211 3.31 9.18 -1.50
N ASP A 212 4.63 9.24 -1.36
CA ASP A 212 5.35 8.67 -0.21
C ASP A 212 6.05 9.78 0.58
N PRO A 213 5.44 10.27 1.68
CA PRO A 213 6.07 11.29 2.52
C PRO A 213 7.16 10.74 3.45
N SER A 214 7.18 9.43 3.71
CA SER A 214 8.07 8.83 4.70
C SER A 214 9.37 8.32 4.08
N GLY A 215 9.38 8.13 2.77
CA GLY A 215 10.40 7.43 2.02
C GLY A 215 10.38 5.91 2.27
N TYR A 216 9.33 5.34 2.85
CA TYR A 216 9.16 3.89 3.06
C TYR A 216 7.79 3.41 2.61
N PHE A 217 6.76 4.17 2.98
CA PHE A 217 5.37 3.83 2.79
C PHE A 217 4.64 5.00 2.14
N THR A 218 3.83 4.68 1.15
CA THR A 218 2.85 5.61 0.61
C THR A 218 1.95 6.15 1.72
N LEU A 219 1.34 7.31 1.49
CA LEU A 219 0.32 7.84 2.40
C LEU A 219 -0.77 6.81 2.71
N THR A 220 -1.20 6.04 1.72
CA THR A 220 -2.25 5.03 1.90
C THR A 220 -1.80 3.93 2.86
N GLU A 221 -0.57 3.44 2.73
CA GLU A 221 -0.02 2.45 3.65
C GLU A 221 0.14 3.03 5.07
N MET A 222 0.62 4.27 5.18
CA MET A 222 0.71 4.97 6.46
C MET A 222 -0.66 5.15 7.12
N GLU A 223 -1.69 5.53 6.35
CA GLU A 223 -3.08 5.65 6.84
C GLU A 223 -3.61 4.29 7.32
N THR A 224 -3.37 3.21 6.57
CA THR A 224 -3.77 1.86 7.00
C THR A 224 -3.06 1.44 8.28
N ALA A 225 -1.77 1.75 8.43
CA ALA A 225 -1.01 1.44 9.64
C ALA A 225 -1.55 2.21 10.85
N VAL A 226 -1.89 3.50 10.71
CA VAL A 226 -2.51 4.31 11.77
C VAL A 226 -3.90 3.77 12.12
N ALA A 227 -4.70 3.37 11.14
CA ALA A 227 -6.01 2.76 11.38
C ALA A 227 -5.88 1.42 12.14
N ILE A 228 -4.92 0.57 11.76
CA ILE A 228 -4.62 -0.68 12.47
C ILE A 228 -4.17 -0.41 13.90
N GLN A 229 -3.30 0.59 14.13
CA GLN A 229 -2.87 0.98 15.47
C GLN A 229 -4.05 1.49 16.33
N ALA A 230 -4.98 2.24 15.75
CA ALA A 230 -6.20 2.67 16.44
C ALA A 230 -7.09 1.48 16.82
N ILE A 231 -7.23 0.48 15.94
CA ILE A 231 -7.96 -0.77 16.21
C ILE A 231 -7.32 -1.55 17.36
N ILE A 232 -5.99 -1.75 17.29
CA ILE A 232 -5.23 -2.47 18.32
C ILE A 232 -5.30 -1.73 19.65
N GLY A 233 -5.09 -0.41 19.66
CA GLY A 233 -5.18 0.41 20.87
C GLY A 233 -6.55 0.35 21.53
N ALA A 234 -7.62 0.41 20.76
CA ALA A 234 -8.99 0.29 21.26
C ALA A 234 -9.29 -1.12 21.81
N ALA A 235 -8.79 -2.18 21.17
CA ALA A 235 -8.91 -3.55 21.67
C ALA A 235 -8.11 -3.79 22.96
N LEU A 236 -6.89 -3.24 23.06
CA LEU A 236 -6.03 -3.35 24.24
C LEU A 236 -6.62 -2.65 25.48
N ASN A 237 -7.48 -1.64 25.31
CA ASN A 237 -8.18 -0.99 26.42
C ASN A 237 -9.17 -1.90 27.18
N SER A 238 -9.53 -3.07 26.63
CA SER A 238 -10.31 -4.10 27.34
C SER A 238 -9.47 -4.92 28.34
N ILE A 239 -8.14 -4.89 28.22
CA ILE A 239 -7.24 -5.64 29.12
C ILE A 239 -7.23 -5.00 30.52
N PRO A 240 -7.10 -3.67 30.70
CA PRO A 240 -7.23 -3.02 32.00
C PRO A 240 -8.58 -3.27 32.70
N SER A 241 -9.70 -3.35 31.97
CA SER A 241 -11.02 -3.63 32.58
C SER A 241 -11.10 -5.08 33.10
N GLY A 242 -10.58 -6.05 32.32
CA GLY A 242 -10.44 -7.44 32.75
C GLY A 242 -9.55 -7.61 33.99
N ILE A 243 -8.37 -6.96 33.98
CA ILE A 243 -7.43 -6.97 35.11
C ILE A 243 -8.05 -6.30 36.35
N SER A 244 -8.71 -5.15 36.18
CA SER A 244 -9.39 -4.45 37.28
C SER A 244 -10.47 -5.31 37.93
N ARG A 245 -11.27 -6.04 37.15
CA ARG A 245 -12.29 -6.96 37.67
C ARG A 245 -11.68 -8.11 38.47
N LEU A 246 -10.57 -8.68 37.97
CA LEU A 246 -9.84 -9.72 38.69
C LEU A 246 -9.28 -9.21 40.02
N LEU A 247 -8.68 -8.00 40.03
CA LEU A 247 -8.16 -7.36 41.24
C LEU A 247 -9.28 -7.01 42.25
N ASN A 248 -10.49 -6.75 41.76
CA ASN A 248 -11.69 -6.52 42.59
C ASN A 248 -12.44 -7.80 42.98
N GLY A 249 -11.83 -8.98 42.78
CA GLY A 249 -12.35 -10.25 43.26
C GLY A 249 -13.49 -10.86 42.42
N ALA A 250 -13.65 -10.45 41.16
CA ALA A 250 -14.62 -11.06 40.26
C ALA A 250 -14.25 -12.56 40.02
N PRO A 251 -15.21 -13.49 40.18
CA PRO A 251 -14.96 -14.90 39.89
C PRO A 251 -14.76 -15.13 38.39
N LEU A 252 -13.89 -16.06 38.00
CA LEU A 252 -13.64 -16.45 36.60
C LEU A 252 -14.75 -17.36 36.05
N ASP A 253 -15.99 -16.90 36.12
CA ASP A 253 -17.18 -17.62 35.66
C ASP A 253 -17.59 -17.21 34.23
N GLY A 254 -18.68 -17.81 33.72
CA GLY A 254 -19.19 -17.49 32.39
C GLY A 254 -19.52 -16.00 32.20
N ASN A 255 -19.96 -15.31 33.26
CA ASN A 255 -20.25 -13.88 33.21
C ASN A 255 -18.97 -13.03 33.12
N PHE A 256 -17.89 -13.46 33.78
CA PHE A 256 -16.59 -12.82 33.64
C PHE A 256 -16.12 -12.85 32.18
N TRP A 257 -16.11 -14.04 31.57
CA TRP A 257 -15.68 -14.22 30.18
C TRP A 257 -16.60 -13.50 29.21
N LEU A 258 -17.93 -13.54 29.42
CA LEU A 258 -18.91 -12.85 28.59
C LEU A 258 -18.67 -11.33 28.56
N THR A 259 -18.48 -10.71 29.73
CA THR A 259 -18.19 -9.27 29.81
C THR A 259 -16.81 -8.94 29.24
N PHE A 260 -15.79 -9.76 29.48
CA PHE A 260 -14.45 -9.54 28.93
C PHE A 260 -14.45 -9.62 27.39
N THR A 261 -15.12 -10.63 26.82
CA THR A 261 -15.30 -10.75 25.36
C THR A 261 -16.16 -9.63 24.80
N GLY A 262 -17.15 -9.16 25.56
CA GLY A 262 -18.00 -8.02 25.20
C GLY A 262 -17.21 -6.71 25.15
N ASP A 263 -16.42 -6.40 26.18
CA ASP A 263 -15.55 -5.22 26.24
C ASP A 263 -14.48 -5.26 25.13
N PHE A 264 -13.91 -6.45 24.86
CA PHE A 264 -12.97 -6.64 23.76
C PHE A 264 -13.63 -6.41 22.40
N ALA A 265 -14.83 -6.97 22.16
CA ALA A 265 -15.58 -6.78 20.92
C ALA A 265 -16.04 -5.32 20.74
N LEU A 266 -16.45 -4.64 21.81
CA LEU A 266 -16.76 -3.21 21.80
C LEU A 266 -15.50 -2.37 21.50
N GLY A 267 -14.35 -2.70 22.11
CA GLY A 267 -13.08 -2.06 21.81
C GLY A 267 -12.67 -2.22 20.35
N LEU A 268 -12.78 -3.44 19.80
CA LEU A 268 -12.46 -3.73 18.40
C LEU A 268 -13.40 -3.01 17.42
N THR A 269 -14.71 -3.00 17.69
CA THR A 269 -15.70 -2.30 16.84
C THR A 269 -15.55 -0.78 16.88
N MET A 270 -15.29 -0.20 18.06
CA MET A 270 -14.97 1.23 18.17
C MET A 270 -13.66 1.57 17.47
N GLY A 271 -12.65 0.71 17.61
CA GLY A 271 -11.36 0.84 16.93
C GLY A 271 -11.50 0.86 15.41
N ILE A 272 -12.31 -0.05 14.85
CA ILE A 272 -12.62 -0.09 13.41
C ILE A 272 -13.32 1.21 13.00
N GLY A 273 -14.30 1.67 13.78
CA GLY A 273 -15.01 2.93 13.51
C GLY A 273 -14.10 4.16 13.52
N PHE A 274 -13.19 4.28 14.49
CA PHE A 274 -12.24 5.40 14.56
C PHE A 274 -11.15 5.32 13.49
N GLY A 275 -10.65 4.13 13.18
CA GLY A 275 -9.72 3.92 12.07
C GLY A 275 -10.32 4.35 10.73
N TRP A 276 -11.60 4.04 10.50
CA TRP A 276 -12.33 4.45 9.30
C TRP A 276 -12.62 5.96 9.27
N LEU A 277 -12.98 6.57 10.40
CA LEU A 277 -13.16 8.03 10.50
C LEU A 277 -11.86 8.80 10.17
N GLY A 278 -10.70 8.28 10.59
CA GLY A 278 -9.40 8.83 10.23
C GLY A 278 -9.14 8.80 8.72
N PHE A 279 -9.45 7.67 8.08
CA PHE A 279 -9.30 7.48 6.63
C PHE A 279 -10.23 8.38 5.78
N LEU A 280 -11.45 8.66 6.22
CA LEU A 280 -12.37 9.55 5.48
C LEU A 280 -12.09 11.04 5.70
N ALA A 281 -11.64 11.42 6.90
CA ALA A 281 -11.38 12.81 7.24
C ALA A 281 -10.22 13.42 6.44
N THR A 282 -9.24 12.60 6.02
CA THR A 282 -8.12 13.05 5.17
C THR A 282 -8.49 13.15 3.69
N LYS A 283 -9.45 12.36 3.20
CA LYS A 283 -9.85 12.36 1.78
C LYS A 283 -10.89 13.42 1.41
N TYR A 284 -11.74 13.88 2.34
CA TYR A 284 -12.82 14.82 2.00
C TYR A 284 -13.14 15.82 3.12
N LEU A 285 -12.76 17.10 2.93
CA LEU A 285 -13.09 18.25 3.79
C LEU A 285 -14.61 18.46 4.05
N LEU A 286 -15.49 17.85 3.24
CA LEU A 286 -16.94 18.00 3.32
C LEU A 286 -17.69 16.83 4.00
N ALA A 287 -16.98 15.77 4.41
CA ALA A 287 -17.61 14.54 4.95
C ALA A 287 -18.20 14.71 6.36
N CYS A 288 -17.70 15.67 7.14
CA CYS A 288 -18.14 15.90 8.53
C CYS A 288 -19.65 16.18 8.66
N CYS A 289 -20.28 16.76 7.62
CA CYS A 289 -21.68 17.18 7.64
C CYS A 289 -22.66 16.06 7.23
N LEU A 290 -22.21 15.11 6.39
CA LEU A 290 -23.01 13.96 5.91
C LEU A 290 -23.00 12.78 6.90
N LEU A 291 -22.05 12.76 7.84
CA LEU A 291 -21.93 11.70 8.84
C LEU A 291 -23.16 11.61 9.76
N ARG A 292 -23.84 12.73 10.05
CA ARG A 292 -25.02 12.72 10.93
C ARG A 292 -26.23 11.95 10.37
N SER A 293 -26.34 11.80 9.04
CA SER A 293 -27.42 11.03 8.40
C SER A 293 -27.08 9.56 8.19
N ILE A 294 -25.79 9.20 8.09
CA ILE A 294 -25.33 7.81 7.89
C ILE A 294 -25.35 7.01 9.20
N PHE A 295 -25.06 7.65 10.35
CA PHE A 295 -25.14 7.01 11.67
C PHE A 295 -26.57 6.60 12.08
N GLY A 296 -27.61 7.05 11.36
CA GLY A 296 -29.00 6.68 11.64
C GLY A 296 -29.43 5.32 11.09
N THR A 297 -28.73 4.75 10.10
CA THR A 297 -29.30 3.64 9.30
C THR A 297 -28.38 2.47 8.98
N MET A 298 -27.07 2.53 9.23
CA MET A 298 -26.16 1.42 8.90
C MET A 298 -25.44 0.89 10.16
N GLY A 299 -25.62 -0.39 10.47
CA GLY A 299 -24.83 -1.14 11.46
C GLY A 299 -25.40 -1.25 12.88
N LEU A 300 -26.01 -0.20 13.44
CA LEU A 300 -26.44 -0.23 14.86
C LEU A 300 -27.54 -1.25 15.16
N GLY A 301 -28.40 -1.58 14.19
CA GLY A 301 -29.47 -2.58 14.37
C GLY A 301 -28.95 -4.01 14.48
N PHE A 302 -28.00 -4.41 13.63
CA PHE A 302 -27.42 -5.76 13.66
C PHE A 302 -26.52 -5.98 14.87
N THR A 303 -25.77 -4.96 15.28
CA THR A 303 -24.94 -5.02 16.50
C THR A 303 -25.79 -5.04 17.77
N TRP A 304 -26.89 -4.28 17.82
CA TRP A 304 -27.80 -4.28 18.96
C TRP A 304 -28.54 -5.62 19.08
N ASN A 305 -28.96 -6.19 17.96
CA ASN A 305 -29.57 -7.53 17.93
C ASN A 305 -28.54 -8.62 18.27
N PHE A 306 -27.30 -8.52 17.79
CA PHE A 306 -26.21 -9.43 18.18
C PHE A 306 -25.98 -9.44 19.69
N ILE A 307 -25.86 -8.26 20.32
CA ILE A 307 -25.67 -8.14 21.77
C ILE A 307 -26.86 -8.74 22.53
N GLN A 308 -28.09 -8.49 22.06
CA GLN A 308 -29.28 -9.11 22.65
C GLN A 308 -29.30 -10.63 22.49
N ASP A 309 -28.99 -11.15 21.31
CA ASP A 309 -29.02 -12.59 21.02
C ASP A 309 -27.94 -13.35 21.82
N VAL A 310 -26.74 -12.77 21.94
CA VAL A 310 -25.67 -13.29 22.81
C VAL A 310 -26.11 -13.26 24.28
N SER A 311 -26.75 -12.17 24.73
CA SER A 311 -27.25 -12.06 26.11
C SER A 311 -28.38 -13.05 26.42
N ASN A 312 -29.13 -13.45 25.41
CA ASN A 312 -30.22 -14.44 25.50
C ASN A 312 -29.76 -15.88 25.26
N GLY A 313 -28.46 -16.11 24.96
CA GLY A 313 -27.89 -17.42 24.68
C GLY A 313 -28.27 -18.01 23.31
N ASP A 314 -28.79 -17.18 22.40
CA ASP A 314 -29.33 -17.59 21.11
C ASP A 314 -28.24 -17.50 20.01
N TRP A 315 -27.21 -18.36 20.15
CA TRP A 315 -25.97 -18.29 19.37
C TRP A 315 -26.17 -18.40 17.85
N GLY A 316 -27.21 -19.10 17.38
CA GLY A 316 -27.50 -19.19 15.95
C GLY A 316 -27.89 -17.85 15.33
N ARG A 317 -28.69 -17.05 16.06
CA ARG A 317 -29.11 -15.70 15.64
C ARG A 317 -28.00 -14.67 15.85
N ALA A 318 -27.21 -14.83 16.91
CA ALA A 318 -26.01 -14.03 17.10
C ALA A 318 -25.04 -14.18 15.91
N VAL A 319 -24.75 -15.42 15.48
CA VAL A 319 -23.89 -15.65 14.31
C VAL A 319 -24.48 -15.02 13.04
N LEU A 320 -25.78 -15.17 12.80
CA LEU A 320 -26.47 -14.54 11.66
C LEU A 320 -26.43 -13.00 11.68
N ASN A 321 -26.62 -12.38 12.85
CA ASN A 321 -26.56 -10.93 13.01
C ASN A 321 -25.12 -10.40 12.94
N ALA A 322 -24.13 -11.19 13.37
CA ALA A 322 -22.71 -10.91 13.16
C ALA A 322 -22.34 -10.96 11.67
N PHE A 323 -22.78 -11.99 10.94
CA PHE A 323 -22.61 -12.05 9.48
C PHE A 323 -23.36 -10.93 8.77
N GLY A 324 -24.57 -10.57 9.20
CA GLY A 324 -25.34 -9.44 8.66
C GLY A 324 -24.65 -8.09 8.86
N ALA A 325 -23.98 -7.90 10.01
CA ALA A 325 -23.13 -6.73 10.24
C ALA A 325 -21.92 -6.71 9.29
N ILE A 326 -21.30 -7.85 9.02
CA ILE A 326 -20.15 -8.00 8.11
C ILE A 326 -20.56 -7.83 6.63
N THR A 327 -21.70 -8.37 6.20
CA THR A 327 -22.14 -8.30 4.80
C THR A 327 -22.74 -6.95 4.44
N SER A 328 -23.46 -6.29 5.36
CA SER A 328 -23.87 -4.89 5.17
C SER A 328 -22.69 -3.92 5.12
N PHE A 329 -21.58 -4.28 5.78
CA PHE A 329 -20.29 -3.58 5.70
C PHE A 329 -19.56 -3.81 4.37
N LEU A 330 -19.59 -5.03 3.80
CA LEU A 330 -19.03 -5.33 2.48
C LEU A 330 -19.86 -4.74 1.32
N GLY A 331 -21.20 -4.78 1.39
CA GLY A 331 -22.08 -4.24 0.34
C GLY A 331 -22.06 -2.70 0.22
N ALA A 332 -21.64 -1.98 1.26
CA ALA A 332 -21.42 -0.54 1.20
C ALA A 332 -20.11 -0.17 0.46
N SER A 333 -19.12 -1.07 0.46
CA SER A 333 -17.81 -0.84 -0.17
C SER A 333 -17.84 -0.98 -1.70
N THR A 334 -18.67 -1.88 -2.23
CA THR A 334 -18.78 -2.13 -3.68
C THR A 334 -19.54 -1.03 -4.42
N ASN A 335 -20.52 -0.39 -3.77
CA ASN A 335 -21.31 0.69 -4.38
C ASN A 335 -20.58 2.05 -4.47
N PHE A 336 -19.46 2.24 -3.75
CA PHE A 336 -18.68 3.48 -3.80
C PHE A 336 -17.45 3.40 -4.73
N TYR A 337 -16.95 2.19 -5.00
CA TYR A 337 -15.83 1.98 -5.92
C TYR A 337 -16.20 2.09 -7.41
N GLN A 338 -17.49 1.96 -7.78
CA GLN A 338 -17.94 1.99 -9.19
C GLN A 338 -18.78 3.22 -9.62
N GLY A 339 -19.00 4.22 -8.76
CA GLY A 339 -20.07 5.23 -8.98
C GLY A 339 -19.64 6.70 -9.09
N GLY A 340 -18.76 7.05 -10.02
CA GLY A 340 -18.59 8.45 -10.45
C GLY A 340 -19.71 8.89 -11.40
N GLY A 341 -20.84 9.36 -10.88
CA GLY A 341 -21.94 9.87 -11.71
C GLY A 341 -23.08 10.52 -10.92
N LEU A 342 -23.06 11.85 -10.84
CA LEU A 342 -24.21 12.65 -10.40
C LEU A 342 -25.36 12.50 -11.41
N GLY A 343 -26.51 11.97 -10.99
CA GLY A 343 -27.67 11.84 -11.88
C GLY A 343 -28.96 11.30 -11.26
N ASN A 344 -29.74 12.21 -10.69
CA ASN A 344 -31.22 12.28 -10.68
C ASN A 344 -32.05 11.25 -9.88
N HIS A 345 -32.80 11.77 -8.91
CA HIS A 345 -33.90 11.11 -8.22
C HIS A 345 -35.17 11.05 -9.09
N GLY A 346 -35.77 9.86 -9.20
CA GLY A 346 -37.14 9.67 -9.65
C GLY A 346 -37.69 8.38 -9.02
N GLY A 347 -38.71 8.50 -8.17
CA GLY A 347 -39.26 7.39 -7.38
C GLY A 347 -40.11 6.39 -8.16
N GLY A 348 -40.36 5.24 -7.54
CA GLY A 348 -41.31 4.25 -8.02
C GLY A 348 -41.14 2.91 -7.34
N SER A 349 -42.03 2.62 -6.39
CA SER A 349 -42.25 1.29 -5.82
C SER A 349 -42.84 0.33 -6.86
N SER A 350 -42.27 -0.87 -7.02
CA SER A 350 -43.05 -2.07 -7.34
C SER A 350 -42.28 -3.35 -7.00
N SER A 351 -42.97 -4.21 -6.26
CA SER A 351 -42.68 -5.63 -6.11
C SER A 351 -42.58 -6.32 -7.48
N GLY A 352 -41.60 -7.19 -7.63
CA GLY A 352 -41.45 -8.07 -8.78
C GLY A 352 -40.38 -9.10 -8.50
N VAL A 353 -40.77 -10.21 -7.89
CA VAL A 353 -39.98 -11.44 -7.92
C VAL A 353 -39.97 -11.92 -9.37
N VAL A 354 -38.82 -11.80 -10.03
CA VAL A 354 -38.45 -12.63 -11.18
C VAL A 354 -36.99 -13.01 -10.96
N ALA A 355 -36.77 -14.30 -10.72
CA ALA A 355 -35.45 -14.89 -10.76
C ALA A 355 -35.00 -14.93 -12.23
N ASP A 356 -33.84 -14.37 -12.53
CA ASP A 356 -33.01 -14.84 -13.64
C ASP A 356 -31.53 -14.50 -13.40
N ASP A 357 -30.70 -15.52 -13.64
CA ASP A 357 -29.24 -15.66 -13.64
C ASP A 357 -28.35 -14.76 -12.76
N ALA A 358 -27.89 -15.34 -11.66
CA ALA A 358 -26.58 -15.04 -11.07
C ALA A 358 -25.47 -15.75 -11.86
N ALA A 359 -25.09 -15.18 -13.00
CA ALA A 359 -23.86 -15.52 -13.72
C ALA A 359 -23.05 -14.23 -13.92
N GLY A 360 -22.11 -13.95 -13.02
CA GLY A 360 -21.22 -12.80 -13.16
C GLY A 360 -20.74 -12.22 -11.83
N ALA A 361 -20.17 -13.05 -10.96
CA ALA A 361 -19.36 -12.60 -9.82
C ALA A 361 -18.58 -13.80 -9.24
N ALA A 362 -17.68 -14.37 -10.05
CA ALA A 362 -16.76 -15.42 -9.60
C ALA A 362 -15.46 -15.38 -10.42
N ASP A 363 -15.02 -14.20 -10.86
CA ASP A 363 -13.83 -14.07 -11.70
C ASP A 363 -13.02 -12.87 -11.23
N ASP A 364 -12.16 -13.09 -10.22
CA ASP A 364 -11.06 -12.16 -9.89
C ASP A 364 -9.98 -12.81 -9.00
N VAL A 365 -9.87 -14.14 -9.02
CA VAL A 365 -8.74 -14.87 -8.42
C VAL A 365 -8.30 -16.01 -9.32
N ALA A 366 -7.76 -15.67 -10.49
CA ALA A 366 -6.62 -16.36 -11.12
C ALA A 366 -6.41 -15.78 -12.52
N ASN A 367 -5.17 -15.40 -12.83
CA ASN A 367 -4.56 -15.75 -14.11
C ASN A 367 -3.07 -15.39 -14.05
N VAL A 368 -2.30 -16.26 -13.40
CA VAL A 368 -0.84 -16.35 -13.57
C VAL A 368 -0.50 -17.26 -14.76
N VAL A 369 -1.53 -17.76 -15.46
CA VAL A 369 -1.41 -18.63 -16.63
C VAL A 369 -2.17 -17.99 -17.80
N ASP A 370 -1.60 -17.99 -19.00
CA ASP A 370 -2.27 -17.52 -20.21
C ASP A 370 -3.52 -18.38 -20.52
N ASP A 371 -4.70 -17.78 -20.30
CA ASP A 371 -6.03 -18.38 -20.49
C ASP A 371 -6.25 -18.93 -21.91
N ALA A 372 -5.50 -18.43 -22.90
CA ALA A 372 -5.58 -18.93 -24.26
C ALA A 372 -5.05 -20.38 -24.43
N THR A 373 -4.32 -20.92 -23.44
CA THR A 373 -3.64 -22.23 -23.55
C THR A 373 -3.88 -23.17 -22.36
N ASN A 374 -4.63 -22.73 -21.35
CA ASN A 374 -4.96 -23.53 -20.16
C ASN A 374 -6.42 -24.00 -20.21
N VAL A 375 -6.64 -25.32 -20.23
CA VAL A 375 -8.00 -25.88 -20.27
C VAL A 375 -8.54 -26.27 -18.88
N ALA A 376 -7.75 -26.08 -17.83
CA ALA A 376 -8.18 -26.31 -16.45
C ALA A 376 -8.85 -25.06 -15.86
N SER A 377 -9.87 -25.24 -15.03
CA SER A 377 -10.43 -24.11 -14.27
C SER A 377 -9.41 -23.48 -13.34
N ASP A 378 -9.64 -22.23 -12.95
CA ASP A 378 -8.79 -21.47 -12.03
C ASP A 378 -8.55 -22.18 -10.71
N THR A 379 -9.60 -22.77 -10.16
CA THR A 379 -9.53 -23.55 -8.91
C THR A 379 -8.59 -24.74 -9.07
N ARG A 380 -8.62 -25.41 -10.24
CA ARG A 380 -7.77 -26.58 -10.51
C ARG A 380 -6.35 -26.21 -10.87
N THR A 381 -6.17 -25.11 -11.59
CA THR A 381 -4.87 -24.52 -11.87
C THR A 381 -4.15 -24.19 -10.56
N ASN A 382 -4.83 -23.55 -9.61
CA ASN A 382 -4.27 -23.24 -8.30
C ASN A 382 -3.97 -24.52 -7.48
N HIS A 383 -4.88 -25.50 -7.48
CA HIS A 383 -4.67 -26.80 -6.84
C HIS A 383 -3.42 -27.52 -7.36
N ILE A 384 -3.22 -27.56 -8.68
CA ILE A 384 -2.09 -28.25 -9.30
C ILE A 384 -0.77 -27.55 -8.99
N LEU A 385 -0.71 -26.23 -9.16
CA LEU A 385 0.53 -25.47 -9.04
C LEU A 385 0.96 -25.28 -7.58
N TYR A 386 0.07 -24.74 -6.75
CA TYR A 386 0.40 -24.26 -5.40
C TYR A 386 -0.21 -25.11 -4.29
N GLY A 387 -1.28 -25.84 -4.60
CA GLY A 387 -1.99 -26.70 -3.67
C GLY A 387 -3.03 -25.95 -2.84
N ASP A 388 -3.95 -26.72 -2.27
CA ASP A 388 -5.04 -26.26 -1.41
C ASP A 388 -5.26 -27.25 -0.24
N GLU A 389 -6.34 -27.06 0.52
CA GLU A 389 -6.69 -27.93 1.66
C GLU A 389 -6.91 -29.41 1.27
N THR A 390 -7.12 -29.71 -0.01
CA THR A 390 -7.32 -31.06 -0.54
C THR A 390 -6.04 -31.69 -1.10
N GLY A 391 -4.93 -30.95 -1.17
CA GLY A 391 -3.61 -31.40 -1.60
C GLY A 391 -3.06 -30.60 -2.79
N GLY A 392 -2.29 -31.26 -3.65
CA GLY A 392 -1.68 -30.64 -4.83
C GLY A 392 -0.31 -29.99 -4.56
N GLY A 393 0.00 -28.89 -5.24
CA GLY A 393 1.23 -28.12 -5.05
C GLY A 393 2.46 -28.75 -5.69
N HIS A 394 2.41 -28.94 -7.01
CA HIS A 394 3.44 -29.62 -7.79
C HIS A 394 4.43 -28.66 -8.48
N LEU A 395 4.22 -27.34 -8.45
CA LEU A 395 5.19 -26.38 -9.01
C LEU A 395 6.42 -26.30 -8.09
N TRP A 396 7.64 -26.35 -8.65
CA TRP A 396 8.88 -26.27 -7.88
C TRP A 396 8.91 -25.07 -6.92
N PRO A 397 9.30 -25.22 -5.64
CA PRO A 397 9.91 -26.41 -5.00
C PRO A 397 8.95 -27.56 -4.66
N GLY A 398 7.65 -27.40 -4.89
CA GLY A 398 6.58 -28.33 -4.58
C GLY A 398 6.31 -28.44 -3.08
N GLN A 399 5.10 -28.86 -2.73
CA GLN A 399 4.75 -29.13 -1.34
C GLN A 399 5.49 -30.36 -0.80
N GLN A 400 5.76 -30.36 0.51
CA GLN A 400 6.50 -31.43 1.17
C GLN A 400 5.88 -32.81 0.90
N GLY A 401 6.68 -33.73 0.34
CA GLY A 401 6.23 -35.10 0.04
C GLY A 401 5.49 -35.27 -1.30
N LYS A 402 5.43 -34.23 -2.14
CA LYS A 402 4.90 -34.29 -3.50
C LYS A 402 6.03 -34.36 -4.53
N SER A 403 5.74 -34.92 -5.70
CA SER A 403 6.63 -34.78 -6.86
C SER A 403 6.48 -33.37 -7.43
N SER A 404 7.60 -32.75 -7.79
CA SER A 404 7.64 -31.36 -8.27
C SER A 404 8.01 -31.32 -9.75
N PHE A 405 7.40 -30.42 -10.51
CA PHE A 405 7.82 -30.10 -11.87
C PHE A 405 9.26 -29.54 -11.87
N PRO A 406 9.96 -29.59 -13.02
CA PRO A 406 11.33 -29.07 -13.11
C PRO A 406 11.45 -27.61 -12.65
N GLN A 407 12.56 -27.27 -11.99
CA GLN A 407 12.82 -25.90 -11.50
C GLN A 407 12.82 -24.84 -12.62
N ASN A 408 13.13 -25.24 -13.85
CA ASN A 408 13.15 -24.36 -15.02
C ASN A 408 11.80 -24.21 -15.72
N TRP A 409 10.73 -24.85 -15.23
CA TRP A 409 9.37 -24.68 -15.75
C TRP A 409 8.60 -23.68 -14.90
N ASP A 410 8.08 -22.62 -15.55
CA ASP A 410 7.15 -21.69 -14.92
C ASP A 410 5.71 -22.21 -14.95
N ALA A 411 4.80 -21.52 -14.26
CA ALA A 411 3.39 -21.90 -14.16
C ALA A 411 2.72 -22.06 -15.54
N ASN A 412 3.05 -21.17 -16.48
CA ASN A 412 2.58 -21.23 -17.87
C ASN A 412 3.03 -22.50 -18.58
N THR A 413 4.32 -22.81 -18.50
CA THR A 413 4.90 -24.01 -19.12
C THR A 413 4.29 -25.28 -18.53
N VAL A 414 4.09 -25.33 -17.22
CA VAL A 414 3.43 -26.46 -16.55
C VAL A 414 2.01 -26.66 -17.07
N MET A 415 1.17 -25.62 -17.02
CA MET A 415 -0.25 -25.74 -17.38
C MET A 415 -0.48 -25.95 -18.87
N LYS A 416 0.37 -25.37 -19.73
CA LYS A 416 0.35 -25.65 -21.16
C LYS A 416 0.62 -27.12 -21.45
N ASN A 417 1.67 -27.69 -20.87
CA ASN A 417 2.00 -29.11 -21.06
C ASN A 417 0.92 -30.04 -20.51
N ILE A 418 0.27 -29.67 -19.40
CA ILE A 418 -0.87 -30.42 -18.85
C ILE A 418 -2.08 -30.35 -19.80
N SER A 419 -2.39 -29.17 -20.31
CA SER A 419 -3.51 -28.95 -21.25
C SER A 419 -3.29 -29.67 -22.57
N ASP A 420 -2.06 -29.63 -23.08
CA ASP A 420 -1.64 -30.39 -24.26
C ASP A 420 -1.77 -31.89 -24.07
N ILE A 421 -1.63 -32.43 -22.85
CA ILE A 421 -1.85 -33.85 -22.56
C ILE A 421 -3.34 -34.16 -22.41
N ALA A 422 -4.08 -33.27 -21.72
CA ALA A 422 -5.51 -33.42 -21.47
C ALA A 422 -6.38 -33.25 -22.73
N THR A 423 -5.83 -32.73 -23.81
CA THR A 423 -6.56 -32.52 -25.08
C THR A 423 -6.03 -33.38 -26.22
N ASP A 424 -4.99 -34.19 -25.99
CA ASP A 424 -4.37 -35.04 -27.01
C ASP A 424 -5.22 -36.28 -27.28
N PRO A 425 -5.84 -36.40 -28.47
CA PRO A 425 -6.65 -37.57 -28.81
C PRO A 425 -5.79 -38.81 -29.13
N THR A 426 -4.47 -38.65 -29.27
CA THR A 426 -3.55 -39.75 -29.59
C THR A 426 -3.04 -40.48 -28.35
N LEU A 427 -3.19 -39.87 -27.16
CA LEU A 427 -2.83 -40.50 -25.90
C LEU A 427 -3.90 -41.50 -25.45
N THR A 428 -3.50 -42.46 -24.62
CA THR A 428 -4.44 -43.47 -24.10
C THR A 428 -5.17 -42.94 -22.88
N TRP A 429 -6.50 -42.89 -22.97
CA TRP A 429 -7.39 -42.47 -21.89
C TRP A 429 -7.88 -43.67 -21.11
N THR A 430 -7.41 -43.82 -19.88
CA THR A 430 -7.71 -44.99 -19.04
C THR A 430 -8.81 -44.65 -18.04
N PRO A 431 -9.91 -45.42 -17.96
CA PRO A 431 -10.96 -45.16 -16.96
C PRO A 431 -10.42 -45.32 -15.54
N GLY A 432 -10.52 -44.26 -14.75
CA GLY A 432 -10.15 -44.22 -13.33
C GLY A 432 -11.34 -44.43 -12.39
N ARG A 433 -11.24 -43.87 -11.19
CA ARG A 433 -12.28 -43.97 -10.15
C ARG A 433 -13.52 -43.15 -10.50
N VAL A 434 -14.71 -43.73 -10.27
CA VAL A 434 -15.98 -42.98 -10.26
C VAL A 434 -16.17 -42.32 -8.89
N ILE A 435 -16.34 -40.99 -8.88
CA ILE A 435 -16.59 -40.21 -7.65
C ILE A 435 -17.85 -39.39 -7.86
N ASN A 436 -18.80 -39.46 -6.92
CA ASN A 436 -20.07 -38.73 -6.99
C ASN A 436 -20.83 -38.96 -8.31
N GLY A 437 -20.72 -40.17 -8.90
CA GLY A 437 -21.38 -40.52 -10.16
C GLY A 437 -20.66 -40.03 -11.43
N VAL A 438 -19.53 -39.34 -11.31
CA VAL A 438 -18.74 -38.84 -12.45
C VAL A 438 -17.53 -39.74 -12.68
N GLN A 439 -17.36 -40.21 -13.91
CA GLN A 439 -16.22 -41.03 -14.35
C GLN A 439 -15.00 -40.14 -14.56
N ARG A 440 -13.89 -40.44 -13.88
CA ARG A 440 -12.58 -39.81 -14.14
C ARG A 440 -11.75 -40.64 -15.11
N TYR A 441 -10.88 -39.99 -15.85
CA TYR A 441 -9.92 -40.59 -16.76
C TYR A 441 -8.51 -40.21 -16.34
N GLU A 442 -7.60 -41.17 -16.48
CA GLU A 442 -6.17 -40.96 -16.33
C GLU A 442 -5.53 -40.97 -17.72
N VAL A 443 -4.77 -39.90 -18.00
CA VAL A 443 -4.01 -39.73 -19.24
C VAL A 443 -2.56 -39.50 -18.85
N VAL A 444 -1.64 -40.23 -19.48
CA VAL A 444 -0.20 -40.05 -19.26
C VAL A 444 0.44 -39.62 -20.57
N GLY A 445 1.15 -38.51 -20.53
CA GLY A 445 1.91 -37.98 -21.66
C GLY A 445 3.33 -37.62 -21.25
N VAL A 446 4.25 -37.61 -22.21
CA VAL A 446 5.63 -37.16 -22.00
C VAL A 446 5.82 -35.81 -22.70
N ARG A 447 6.37 -34.84 -21.97
CA ARG A 447 6.71 -33.50 -22.47
C ARG A 447 8.08 -33.10 -21.93
N ASP A 448 8.97 -32.68 -22.82
CA ASP A 448 10.42 -32.45 -22.56
C ASP A 448 11.11 -33.51 -21.69
N GLY A 449 10.77 -34.79 -21.92
CA GLY A 449 11.36 -35.91 -21.19
C GLY A 449 10.78 -36.17 -19.79
N ILE A 450 9.79 -35.38 -19.36
CA ILE A 450 9.06 -35.58 -18.11
C ILE A 450 7.74 -36.31 -18.41
N ALA A 451 7.52 -37.46 -17.77
CA ALA A 451 6.22 -38.13 -17.82
C ALA A 451 5.26 -37.46 -16.82
N ILE A 452 4.10 -37.02 -17.31
CA ILE A 452 3.10 -36.30 -16.54
C ILE A 452 1.82 -37.13 -16.56
N LYS A 453 1.28 -37.40 -15.36
CA LYS A 453 -0.05 -37.98 -15.23
C LYS A 453 -1.05 -36.86 -15.02
N VAL A 454 -2.10 -36.86 -15.84
CA VAL A 454 -3.24 -35.94 -15.76
C VAL A 454 -4.49 -36.76 -15.43
N ILE A 455 -5.23 -36.30 -14.41
CA ILE A 455 -6.53 -36.86 -14.03
C ILE A 455 -7.58 -35.83 -14.37
N THR A 456 -8.55 -36.21 -15.20
CA THR A 456 -9.61 -35.33 -15.69
C THR A 456 -10.96 -36.02 -15.59
N ASP A 457 -12.05 -35.26 -15.56
CA ASP A 457 -13.38 -35.77 -15.86
C ASP A 457 -13.98 -35.04 -17.07
N ALA A 458 -15.30 -35.19 -17.28
CA ALA A 458 -16.00 -34.56 -18.39
C ALA A 458 -16.09 -33.03 -18.28
N ASN A 459 -15.80 -32.46 -17.11
CA ASN A 459 -15.96 -31.04 -16.83
C ASN A 459 -14.62 -30.34 -16.68
N ASP A 460 -13.58 -30.99 -16.13
CA ASP A 460 -12.34 -30.30 -15.76
C ASP A 460 -11.14 -31.24 -15.52
N ILE A 461 -9.93 -30.65 -15.51
CA ILE A 461 -8.71 -31.30 -15.05
C ILE A 461 -8.68 -31.30 -13.51
N ILE A 462 -8.79 -32.46 -12.90
CA ILE A 462 -8.86 -32.59 -11.44
C ILE A 462 -7.50 -32.36 -10.79
N THR A 463 -6.45 -32.97 -11.34
CA THR A 463 -5.07 -32.82 -10.83
C THR A 463 -4.09 -33.33 -11.88
N ALA A 464 -2.85 -32.85 -11.83
CA ALA A 464 -1.76 -33.32 -12.68
C ALA A 464 -0.44 -33.22 -11.93
N PHE A 465 0.44 -34.20 -12.15
CA PHE A 465 1.72 -34.27 -11.48
C PHE A 465 2.75 -35.07 -12.28
N PRO A 466 4.04 -34.75 -12.15
CA PRO A 466 5.10 -35.54 -12.75
C PRO A 466 5.18 -36.91 -12.08
N ILE A 467 5.38 -37.95 -12.89
CA ILE A 467 5.58 -39.33 -12.49
C ILE A 467 6.94 -39.79 -13.01
N GLY A 468 7.91 -39.97 -12.12
CA GLY A 468 9.28 -40.33 -12.50
C GLY A 468 10.25 -40.18 -11.36
#